data_AF-A0A956HHT5-F1
#
_entry.id   AF-A0A956HHT5-F1
#
_cell.length_a   1.000
_cell.length_b   1.000
_cell.length_c   1.000
_cell.angle_alpha   90.00
_cell.angle_beta   90.00
_cell.angle_gamma   90.00
#
_symmetry.space_group_name_H-M   'P 1'
#
loop_
_entity.id
_entity.type
_entity.pdbx_description
1 polymer ?
#
loop_
_entity_poly.entity_id
_entity_poly.type
_entity_poly.pdbx_seq_one_letter_code
_entity_poly.pdbx_strand_id
1 'polypeptide(L)'
;MSRARPVALSWLLACACSSPTAVTTARPVHQASDDAAVFTCEEGEGAALFEQRIAPLLATDRPRSCNSCHLSGVDLSLFVRDTPCETMACLVDRGLVDLNDPEQSTVLQWIARADPESALITQAVIDEEYEGFRAWIEQAARCGACGEFTAPCGPPSDEDDCEFDTPEASKWIDPGDCSPRTREALFRSNVYAWRDRCYPCHFDSSELIAPKWIATGPCEVASLTTMHNVLERGLVDYAQPDQSLLLRKPLAEDQGGVEHGGHDKFESKDELAYRDFKAWIDREAQCASQE
;
A
#
# COMPACT_ATOMS: atom_id res chain seq x y z
N MET A 1 45.93 -18.68 -52.28
CA MET A 1 46.93 -17.78 -51.67
C MET A 1 46.73 -17.83 -50.17
N SER A 2 47.73 -18.36 -49.48
CA SER A 2 47.78 -18.61 -48.04
C SER A 2 48.24 -17.35 -47.29
N ARG A 3 47.71 -17.11 -46.08
CA ARG A 3 48.34 -16.39 -44.94
C ARG A 3 47.32 -16.37 -43.79
N ALA A 4 47.46 -17.22 -42.78
CA ALA A 4 48.38 -17.16 -41.63
C ALA A 4 47.71 -16.47 -40.43
N ARG A 5 47.37 -17.29 -39.43
CA ARG A 5 46.95 -16.90 -38.08
C ARG A 5 48.16 -16.44 -37.26
N PRO A 6 48.05 -15.43 -36.39
CA PRO A 6 49.00 -15.24 -35.31
C PRO A 6 48.56 -15.99 -34.05
N VAL A 7 49.52 -16.73 -33.48
CA VAL A 7 49.55 -17.29 -32.13
C VAL A 7 50.35 -16.31 -31.26
N ALA A 8 49.86 -15.99 -30.06
CA ALA A 8 50.61 -15.37 -28.98
C ALA A 8 49.72 -15.36 -27.72
N LEU A 9 50.17 -15.53 -26.48
CA LEU A 9 51.38 -16.10 -25.89
C LEU A 9 50.98 -16.20 -24.39
N SER A 10 50.90 -17.41 -23.83
CA SER A 10 50.59 -17.58 -22.40
C SER A 10 51.72 -17.04 -21.54
N TRP A 11 51.42 -16.05 -20.71
CA TRP A 11 52.29 -15.63 -19.60
C TRP A 11 51.86 -16.38 -18.34
N LEU A 12 52.66 -17.39 -17.98
CA LEU A 12 52.65 -18.02 -16.66
C LEU A 12 53.29 -17.04 -15.66
N LEU A 13 52.46 -16.36 -14.86
CA LEU A 13 52.93 -15.65 -13.67
C LEU A 13 52.93 -16.65 -12.50
N ALA A 14 54.11 -17.07 -12.09
CA ALA A 14 54.34 -17.78 -10.84
C ALA A 14 54.22 -16.79 -9.67
N CYS A 15 53.12 -16.83 -8.93
CA CYS A 15 53.00 -16.14 -7.65
C CYS A 15 53.58 -17.03 -6.55
N ALA A 16 54.68 -16.57 -5.95
CA ALA A 16 55.33 -17.21 -4.82
C ALA A 16 54.42 -17.21 -3.58
N CYS A 17 54.18 -18.39 -3.02
CA CYS A 17 53.56 -18.56 -1.70
C CYS A 17 54.55 -18.06 -0.62
N SER A 18 54.31 -16.87 -0.08
CA SER A 18 54.89 -16.44 1.20
C SER A 18 53.85 -16.63 2.28
N SER A 19 54.08 -17.59 3.18
CA SER A 19 53.23 -17.82 4.36
C SER A 19 53.41 -16.68 5.37
N PRO A 20 52.34 -16.01 5.81
CA PRO A 20 52.43 -15.12 6.96
C PRO A 20 52.42 -15.94 8.25
N THR A 21 53.46 -15.76 9.05
CA THR A 21 53.52 -16.12 10.48
C THR A 21 52.30 -15.53 11.21
N ALA A 22 51.47 -16.40 11.78
CA ALA A 22 50.37 -16.03 12.64
C ALA A 22 50.92 -15.42 13.94
N VAL A 23 50.84 -14.10 14.06
CA VAL A 23 50.97 -13.41 15.34
C VAL A 23 49.59 -13.46 16.00
N THR A 24 49.43 -14.33 16.99
CA THR A 24 48.26 -14.35 17.88
C THR A 24 48.32 -13.14 18.81
N THR A 25 47.84 -11.99 18.34
CA THR A 25 47.35 -10.96 19.25
C THR A 25 45.96 -11.39 19.72
N ALA A 26 45.87 -11.80 20.98
CA ALA A 26 44.60 -11.98 21.66
C ALA A 26 43.80 -10.68 21.54
N ARG A 27 42.74 -10.72 20.74
CA ARG A 27 41.78 -9.64 20.60
C ARG A 27 41.14 -9.41 21.98
N PRO A 28 41.06 -8.18 22.49
CA PRO A 28 40.23 -7.92 23.65
C PRO A 28 38.81 -8.37 23.28
N VAL A 29 38.23 -9.24 24.10
CA VAL A 29 36.81 -9.52 24.05
C VAL A 29 36.15 -8.19 24.39
N HIS A 30 35.69 -7.48 23.35
CA HIS A 30 34.69 -6.45 23.54
C HIS A 30 33.51 -7.16 24.20
N GLN A 31 33.33 -6.91 25.49
CA GLN A 31 32.05 -7.12 26.14
C GLN A 31 31.01 -6.48 25.22
N ALA A 32 30.13 -7.32 24.68
CA ALA A 32 28.85 -6.85 24.21
C ALA A 32 28.22 -6.15 25.41
N SER A 33 28.17 -4.83 25.35
CA SER A 33 27.32 -4.05 26.22
C SER A 33 25.89 -4.50 25.89
N ASP A 34 25.34 -5.32 26.78
CA ASP A 34 23.91 -5.62 26.91
C ASP A 34 23.14 -4.32 27.25
N ASP A 35 23.15 -3.35 26.34
CA ASP A 35 22.18 -2.26 26.32
C ASP A 35 21.12 -2.58 25.26
N ALA A 36 20.47 -3.74 25.43
CA ALA A 36 19.08 -3.84 24.99
C ALA A 36 18.30 -2.94 25.95
N ALA A 37 18.01 -1.72 25.53
CA ALA A 37 17.19 -0.80 26.31
C ALA A 37 15.95 -1.54 26.80
N VAL A 38 15.80 -1.66 28.13
CA VAL A 38 14.65 -2.30 28.74
C VAL A 38 13.44 -1.45 28.37
N PHE A 39 12.60 -1.95 27.48
CA PHE A 39 11.36 -1.30 27.11
C PHE A 39 10.40 -1.40 28.30
N THR A 40 10.09 -0.26 28.91
CA THR A 40 9.20 -0.18 30.08
C THR A 40 7.91 0.51 29.68
N CYS A 41 6.78 -0.09 30.01
CA CYS A 41 5.47 0.52 29.78
C CYS A 41 5.18 1.57 30.84
N GLU A 42 5.46 2.83 30.54
CA GLU A 42 5.09 3.94 31.41
C GLU A 42 3.64 4.40 31.13
N GLU A 43 2.89 4.68 32.19
CA GLU A 43 1.51 5.17 32.07
C GLU A 43 1.52 6.55 31.38
N GLY A 44 0.75 6.68 30.29
CA GLY A 44 0.67 7.91 29.51
C GLY A 44 1.74 8.06 28.43
N GLU A 45 2.70 7.14 28.30
CA GLU A 45 3.73 7.19 27.24
C GLU A 45 3.12 7.11 25.84
N GLY A 46 2.15 6.21 25.62
CA GLY A 46 1.42 6.13 24.36
C GLY A 46 0.66 7.40 24.01
N ALA A 47 0.11 8.10 25.01
CA ALA A 47 -0.53 9.41 24.80
C ALA A 47 0.51 10.49 24.48
N ALA A 48 1.67 10.48 25.15
CA ALA A 48 2.76 11.40 24.85
C ALA A 48 3.32 11.20 23.44
N LEU A 49 3.49 9.94 22.99
CA LEU A 49 3.87 9.60 21.62
C LEU A 49 2.84 10.13 20.62
N PHE A 50 1.55 9.93 20.89
CA PHE A 50 0.49 10.47 20.05
C PHE A 50 0.57 12.00 19.96
N GLU A 51 0.57 12.71 21.09
CA GLU A 51 0.59 14.18 21.13
C GLU A 51 1.85 14.77 20.48
N GLN A 52 3.00 14.12 20.65
CA GLN A 52 4.26 14.61 20.11
C GLN A 52 4.44 14.28 18.62
N ARG A 53 4.00 13.10 18.19
CA ARG A 53 4.39 12.53 16.88
C ARG A 53 3.22 12.35 15.92
N ILE A 54 2.00 12.13 16.42
CA ILE A 54 0.83 11.79 15.59
C ILE A 54 -0.11 12.98 15.45
N ALA A 55 -0.54 13.58 16.57
CA ALA A 55 -1.44 14.73 16.58
C ALA A 55 -0.97 15.89 15.67
N PRO A 56 0.33 16.24 15.61
CA PRO A 56 0.80 17.29 14.72
C PRO A 56 0.71 16.94 13.23
N LEU A 57 0.64 15.65 12.88
CA LEU A 57 0.42 15.16 11.50
C LEU A 57 -1.06 15.23 11.11
N LEU A 58 -1.95 15.18 12.11
CA LEU A 58 -3.41 15.26 11.95
C LEU A 58 -3.93 16.70 11.93
N ALA A 59 -3.12 17.67 12.35
CA ALA A 59 -3.47 19.08 12.40
C ALA A 59 -3.72 19.67 10.99
N THR A 60 -4.71 20.53 10.87
CA THR A 60 -5.22 21.03 9.58
C THR A 60 -4.38 22.14 8.95
N ASP A 61 -3.41 22.70 9.68
CA ASP A 61 -2.62 23.88 9.34
C ASP A 61 -1.19 23.58 8.83
N ARG A 62 -0.83 22.30 8.69
CA ARG A 62 0.44 21.86 8.09
C ARG A 62 0.22 21.31 6.67
N PRO A 63 1.18 21.49 5.74
CA PRO A 63 1.22 20.72 4.50
C PRO A 63 1.26 19.24 4.88
N ARG A 64 0.19 18.50 4.54
CA ARG A 64 0.05 17.10 4.97
C ARG A 64 0.65 16.22 3.88
N SER A 65 1.67 15.42 4.20
CA SER A 65 2.04 14.28 3.34
C SER A 65 0.82 13.38 3.15
N CYS A 66 0.13 13.08 4.27
CA CYS A 66 -0.95 12.12 4.37
C CYS A 66 -2.11 12.46 3.42
N ASN A 67 -2.56 13.71 3.41
CA ASN A 67 -3.74 14.12 2.64
C ASN A 67 -3.40 14.70 1.25
N SER A 68 -2.12 14.91 0.94
CA SER A 68 -1.70 15.37 -0.39
C SER A 68 -1.29 14.23 -1.30
N CYS A 69 -0.78 13.10 -0.78
CA CYS A 69 -0.26 12.01 -1.61
C CYS A 69 -0.60 10.57 -1.17
N HIS A 70 -1.17 10.30 0.01
CA HIS A 70 -1.26 8.93 0.57
C HIS A 70 -2.66 8.39 0.86
N LEU A 71 -3.57 9.30 1.18
CA LEU A 71 -4.90 8.99 1.68
C LEU A 71 -5.92 9.82 0.94
N SER A 72 -5.75 9.83 -0.36
CA SER A 72 -6.48 10.61 -1.31
C SER A 72 -7.88 10.01 -1.51
N GLY A 73 -8.63 9.85 -0.43
CA GLY A 73 -9.83 9.00 -0.46
C GLY A 73 -10.12 8.35 0.88
N VAL A 74 -9.18 8.40 1.83
CA VAL A 74 -9.34 7.89 3.18
C VAL A 74 -9.04 9.05 4.15
N ASP A 75 -10.02 9.93 4.37
CA ASP A 75 -9.84 11.08 5.26
C ASP A 75 -9.41 10.58 6.66
N LEU A 76 -8.21 10.94 7.13
CA LEU A 76 -7.71 10.55 8.45
C LEU A 76 -8.67 10.94 9.58
N SER A 77 -9.47 12.01 9.39
CA SER A 77 -10.52 12.38 10.33
C SER A 77 -11.57 11.27 10.53
N LEU A 78 -11.69 10.33 9.58
CA LEU A 78 -12.51 9.12 9.71
C LEU A 78 -11.94 8.11 10.71
N PHE A 79 -10.72 8.28 11.21
CA PHE A 79 -10.09 7.36 12.16
C PHE A 79 -9.65 8.05 13.44
N VAL A 80 -9.37 9.36 13.38
CA VAL A 80 -9.08 10.18 14.56
C VAL A 80 -10.32 10.30 15.43
N ARG A 81 -10.14 10.02 16.72
CA ARG A 81 -11.17 10.09 17.76
C ARG A 81 -10.80 11.13 18.81
N ASP A 82 -11.69 11.32 19.79
CA ASP A 82 -11.51 12.31 20.85
C ASP A 82 -10.26 12.04 21.70
N THR A 83 -9.83 10.77 21.77
CA THR A 83 -8.62 10.37 22.50
C THR A 83 -7.64 9.56 21.64
N PRO A 84 -6.34 9.58 21.98
CA PRO A 84 -5.34 8.69 21.35
C PRO A 84 -5.75 7.22 21.44
N CYS A 85 -6.29 6.85 22.59
CA CYS A 85 -6.76 5.51 22.92
C CYS A 85 -7.88 5.04 21.98
N GLU A 86 -8.93 5.84 21.82
CA GLU A 86 -10.02 5.56 20.89
C GLU A 86 -9.55 5.59 19.44
N THR A 87 -8.61 6.46 19.10
CA THR A 87 -8.01 6.51 17.76
C THR A 87 -7.29 5.20 17.45
N MET A 88 -6.42 4.72 18.35
CA MET A 88 -5.74 3.43 18.17
C MET A 88 -6.75 2.28 18.07
N ALA A 89 -7.75 2.25 18.95
CA ALA A 89 -8.80 1.23 18.90
C ALA A 89 -9.58 1.27 17.57
N CYS A 90 -9.86 2.46 17.04
CA CYS A 90 -10.52 2.63 15.75
C CYS A 90 -9.63 2.16 14.59
N LEU A 91 -8.34 2.47 14.62
CA LEU A 91 -7.39 2.01 13.61
C LEU A 91 -7.26 0.47 13.61
N VAL A 92 -7.26 -0.16 14.79
CA VAL A 92 -7.28 -1.63 14.92
C VAL A 92 -8.59 -2.23 14.41
N ASP A 93 -9.74 -1.66 14.81
CA ASP A 93 -11.07 -2.09 14.37
C ASP A 93 -11.24 -2.04 12.83
N ARG A 94 -10.61 -1.05 12.18
CA ARG A 94 -10.64 -0.88 10.72
C ARG A 94 -9.55 -1.66 9.99
N GLY A 95 -8.74 -2.46 10.69
CA GLY A 95 -7.65 -3.24 10.10
C GLY A 95 -6.47 -2.40 9.58
N LEU A 96 -6.35 -1.16 10.04
CA LEU A 96 -5.24 -0.26 9.66
C LEU A 96 -4.00 -0.48 10.53
N VAL A 97 -4.19 -0.98 11.76
CA VAL A 97 -3.13 -1.33 12.70
C VAL A 97 -3.26 -2.80 13.10
N ASP A 98 -2.15 -3.53 13.03
CA ASP A 98 -2.01 -4.88 13.58
C ASP A 98 -1.15 -4.81 14.84
N LEU A 99 -1.77 -5.01 16.01
CA LEU A 99 -1.03 -5.03 17.28
C LEU A 99 -0.28 -6.35 17.52
N ASN A 100 -0.59 -7.41 16.79
CA ASN A 100 0.15 -8.67 16.86
C ASN A 100 1.42 -8.63 16.00
N ASP A 101 1.36 -7.91 14.87
CA ASP A 101 2.50 -7.67 13.99
C ASP A 101 2.60 -6.17 13.60
N PRO A 102 3.13 -5.32 14.52
CA PRO A 102 3.21 -3.87 14.33
C PRO A 102 3.80 -3.44 12.98
N GLU A 103 4.88 -4.08 12.53
CA GLU A 103 5.58 -3.74 11.30
C GLU A 103 4.74 -4.04 10.04
N GLN A 104 3.77 -4.95 10.12
CA GLN A 104 2.85 -5.28 9.03
C GLN A 104 1.60 -4.40 9.00
N SER A 105 1.45 -3.45 9.93
CA SER A 105 0.30 -2.55 9.96
C SER A 105 0.13 -1.84 8.61
N THR A 106 -1.07 -1.91 8.06
CA THR A 106 -1.45 -1.29 6.78
C THR A 106 -1.05 0.19 6.72
N VAL A 107 -1.25 0.94 7.81
CA VAL A 107 -0.86 2.36 7.89
C VAL A 107 0.64 2.59 7.69
N LEU A 108 1.52 1.70 8.17
CA LEU A 108 2.96 1.82 7.97
C LEU A 108 3.36 1.53 6.53
N GLN A 109 2.74 0.51 5.92
CA GLN A 109 2.93 0.22 4.50
C GLN A 109 2.50 1.40 3.62
N TRP A 110 1.44 2.11 4.01
CA TRP A 110 0.95 3.28 3.29
C TRP A 110 1.91 4.46 3.39
N ILE A 111 2.46 4.74 4.57
CA ILE A 111 3.45 5.81 4.77
C ILE A 111 4.75 5.49 4.02
N ALA A 112 5.26 4.26 4.11
CA ALA A 112 6.53 3.86 3.48
C ALA A 112 6.54 3.96 1.95
N ARG A 113 5.36 3.94 1.32
CA ARG A 113 5.19 4.05 -0.14
C ARG A 113 5.08 5.49 -0.65
N ALA A 114 5.35 6.48 0.21
CA ALA A 114 5.35 7.88 -0.17
C ALA A 114 6.31 8.17 -1.32
N ASP A 115 5.88 8.99 -2.26
CA ASP A 115 6.80 9.64 -3.18
C ASP A 115 7.09 11.06 -2.70
N PRO A 116 8.37 11.45 -2.51
CA PRO A 116 8.75 12.83 -2.21
C PRO A 116 8.62 13.75 -3.45
N GLU A 117 7.39 13.96 -3.93
CA GLU A 117 7.12 14.73 -5.16
C GLU A 117 7.01 16.24 -4.94
N SER A 118 7.18 16.73 -3.71
CA SER A 118 7.07 18.17 -3.45
C SER A 118 8.15 18.70 -2.52
N ALA A 119 8.39 20.01 -2.60
CA ALA A 119 9.29 20.71 -1.69
C ALA A 119 8.86 20.63 -0.21
N LEU A 120 7.62 20.21 0.07
CA LEU A 120 7.06 20.12 1.41
C LEU A 120 7.04 18.68 1.93
N ILE A 121 6.92 17.69 1.04
CA ILE A 121 6.91 16.26 1.38
C ILE A 121 8.24 15.66 0.91
N THR A 122 9.21 15.70 1.81
CA THR A 122 10.57 15.17 1.56
C THR A 122 10.69 13.79 2.19
N GLN A 123 11.70 13.01 1.78
CA GLN A 123 11.99 11.72 2.41
C GLN A 123 12.14 11.83 3.94
N ALA A 124 12.71 12.94 4.43
CA ALA A 124 12.85 13.15 5.88
C ALA A 124 11.50 13.30 6.61
N VAL A 125 10.49 13.87 5.94
CA VAL A 125 9.13 13.98 6.50
C VAL A 125 8.48 12.59 6.53
N ILE A 126 8.62 11.84 5.45
CA ILE A 126 8.10 10.47 5.34
C ILE A 126 8.70 9.56 6.42
N ASP A 127 10.03 9.63 6.61
CA ASP A 127 10.74 8.85 7.63
C ASP A 127 10.28 9.25 9.05
N GLU A 128 10.09 10.55 9.31
CA GLU A 128 9.60 11.02 10.62
C GLU A 128 8.18 10.51 10.92
N GLU A 129 7.31 10.49 9.92
CA GLU A 129 5.94 9.99 10.05
C GLU A 129 5.89 8.48 10.24
N TYR A 130 6.69 7.75 9.45
CA TYR A 130 6.80 6.31 9.57
C TYR A 130 7.25 5.92 10.99
N GLU A 131 8.34 6.52 11.46
CA GLU A 131 8.88 6.24 12.79
C GLU A 131 7.94 6.70 13.91
N GLY A 132 7.22 7.81 13.73
CA GLY A 132 6.19 8.27 14.65
C GLY A 132 5.06 7.26 14.82
N PHE A 133 4.47 6.81 13.72
CA PHE A 133 3.41 5.80 13.74
C PHE A 133 3.93 4.46 14.27
N ARG A 134 5.10 4.02 13.81
CA ARG A 134 5.71 2.77 14.24
C ARG A 134 5.91 2.74 15.75
N ALA A 135 6.54 3.78 16.31
CA ALA A 135 6.79 3.86 17.75
C ALA A 135 5.49 3.82 18.56
N TRP A 136 4.44 4.50 18.08
CA TRP A 136 3.15 4.51 18.74
C TRP A 136 2.44 3.15 18.71
N ILE A 137 2.48 2.46 17.56
CA ILE A 137 1.91 1.11 17.40
C ILE A 137 2.69 0.09 18.24
N GLU A 138 4.02 0.11 18.19
CA GLU A 138 4.87 -0.79 18.98
C GLU A 138 4.64 -0.61 20.49
N GLN A 139 4.46 0.63 20.95
CA GLN A 139 4.08 0.89 22.33
C GLN A 139 2.74 0.26 22.66
N ALA A 140 1.71 0.51 21.84
CA ALA A 140 0.36 -0.01 22.10
C ALA A 140 0.34 -1.55 22.08
N ALA A 141 1.11 -2.18 21.19
CA ALA A 141 1.23 -3.64 21.12
C ALA A 141 1.86 -4.25 22.38
N ARG A 142 2.89 -3.60 22.93
CA ARG A 142 3.64 -4.11 24.09
C ARG A 142 2.97 -3.80 25.42
N CYS A 143 2.36 -2.62 25.53
CA CYS A 143 1.82 -2.09 26.77
C CYS A 143 0.30 -2.22 26.88
N GLY A 144 -0.34 -2.67 25.80
CA GLY A 144 -1.79 -2.67 25.65
C GLY A 144 -2.28 -1.32 25.13
N ALA A 145 -3.16 -1.38 24.12
CA ALA A 145 -4.03 -0.27 23.82
C ALA A 145 -4.91 0.02 25.04
N CYS A 146 -5.37 1.27 25.20
CA CYS A 146 -6.04 1.71 26.42
C CYS A 146 -7.41 1.03 26.61
N GLY A 147 -7.47 -0.17 27.19
CA GLY A 147 -8.72 -0.87 27.46
C GLY A 147 -9.52 -1.28 26.22
N GLU A 148 -10.69 -1.87 26.46
CA GLU A 148 -11.60 -2.31 25.40
C GLU A 148 -12.61 -1.21 25.06
N PHE A 149 -12.81 -0.99 23.77
CA PHE A 149 -13.80 -0.04 23.25
C PHE A 149 -14.87 -0.78 22.44
N THR A 150 -16.13 -0.45 22.68
CA THR A 150 -17.23 -0.94 21.85
C THR A 150 -17.43 0.02 20.67
N ALA A 151 -17.26 -0.48 19.44
CA ALA A 151 -17.42 0.30 18.20
C ALA A 151 -16.60 1.62 18.20
N PRO A 152 -15.26 1.53 18.33
CA PRO A 152 -14.39 2.71 18.54
C PRO A 152 -14.43 3.73 17.40
N CYS A 153 -14.86 3.33 16.21
CA CYS A 153 -15.03 4.24 15.07
C CYS A 153 -16.43 4.87 14.96
N GLY A 154 -17.30 4.67 15.95
CA GLY A 154 -18.73 4.91 15.87
C GLY A 154 -19.49 3.61 15.57
N PRO A 155 -20.84 3.60 15.73
CA PRO A 155 -21.64 2.43 15.41
C PRO A 155 -21.34 1.99 13.96
N PRO A 156 -21.34 0.68 13.66
CA PRO A 156 -21.39 0.24 12.28
C PRO A 156 -22.56 0.98 11.64
N SER A 157 -22.32 1.65 10.50
CA SER A 157 -23.44 2.11 9.71
C SER A 157 -24.28 0.87 9.42
N ASP A 158 -25.60 0.96 9.58
CA ASP A 158 -26.51 -0.08 9.07
C ASP A 158 -26.35 -0.26 7.53
N GLU A 159 -25.57 0.62 6.90
CA GLU A 159 -24.95 0.49 5.59
C GLU A 159 -23.58 -0.20 5.74
N ASP A 160 -23.59 -1.53 5.85
CA ASP A 160 -22.46 -2.39 5.43
C ASP A 160 -22.31 -2.40 3.89
N ASP A 161 -23.24 -1.75 3.18
CA ASP A 161 -23.15 -1.48 1.75
C ASP A 161 -22.12 -0.38 1.50
N CYS A 162 -21.16 -0.65 0.60
CA CYS A 162 -20.42 0.44 -0.01
C CYS A 162 -21.43 1.38 -0.65
N GLU A 163 -21.30 2.70 -0.45
CA GLU A 163 -22.11 3.74 -1.15
C GLU A 163 -22.11 3.57 -2.69
N PHE A 164 -21.16 2.78 -3.20
CA PHE A 164 -20.96 2.44 -4.61
C PHE A 164 -21.35 1.01 -5.01
N ASP A 165 -22.11 0.28 -4.19
CA ASP A 165 -22.63 -1.07 -4.55
C ASP A 165 -23.69 -1.05 -5.65
N THR A 166 -24.07 0.14 -6.09
CA THR A 166 -24.90 0.34 -7.28
C THR A 166 -24.14 1.20 -8.29
N PRO A 167 -23.29 0.59 -9.16
CA PRO A 167 -22.51 1.31 -10.19
C PRO A 167 -23.34 2.24 -11.07
N GLU A 168 -24.64 1.94 -11.20
CA GLU A 168 -25.59 2.69 -12.02
C GLU A 168 -26.15 3.94 -11.31
N ALA A 169 -26.10 4.01 -9.98
CA ALA A 169 -26.74 5.06 -9.19
C ALA A 169 -25.76 6.12 -8.65
N SER A 170 -24.50 5.78 -8.41
CA SER A 170 -23.51 6.69 -7.80
C SER A 170 -22.34 7.01 -8.74
N LYS A 171 -22.60 7.84 -9.76
CA LYS A 171 -21.54 8.41 -10.60
C LYS A 171 -20.88 9.58 -9.88
N TRP A 172 -19.71 9.33 -9.30
CA TRP A 172 -18.83 10.38 -8.81
C TRP A 172 -18.50 11.36 -9.96
N ILE A 173 -18.54 12.67 -9.68
CA ILE A 173 -18.27 13.70 -10.69
C ILE A 173 -16.77 13.93 -10.76
N ASP A 174 -16.19 13.57 -11.91
CA ASP A 174 -14.78 13.76 -12.20
C ASP A 174 -14.41 15.24 -12.41
N PRO A 175 -13.57 15.84 -11.54
CA PRO A 175 -13.09 17.20 -11.70
C PRO A 175 -12.06 17.34 -12.84
N GLY A 176 -11.59 16.22 -13.40
CA GLY A 176 -10.66 16.20 -14.53
C GLY A 176 -9.19 16.42 -14.14
N ASP A 177 -8.87 16.44 -12.84
CA ASP A 177 -7.49 16.55 -12.37
C ASP A 177 -6.81 15.18 -12.23
N CYS A 178 -5.50 15.22 -12.03
CA CYS A 178 -4.66 14.06 -11.73
C CYS A 178 -4.29 14.00 -10.24
N SER A 179 -5.08 14.65 -9.39
CA SER A 179 -4.87 14.52 -7.96
C SER A 179 -5.04 13.04 -7.59
N PRO A 180 -4.21 12.51 -6.68
CA PRO A 180 -4.43 11.19 -6.12
C PRO A 180 -5.88 11.00 -5.67
N ARG A 181 -6.54 12.07 -5.17
CA ARG A 181 -7.91 12.01 -4.67
C ARG A 181 -8.93 11.64 -5.73
N THR A 182 -8.77 12.25 -6.90
CA THR A 182 -9.62 11.98 -8.04
C THR A 182 -9.42 10.56 -8.55
N ARG A 183 -8.16 10.10 -8.61
CA ARG A 183 -7.79 8.77 -9.10
C ARG A 183 -8.39 7.65 -8.23
N GLU A 184 -8.32 7.79 -6.92
CA GLU A 184 -8.92 6.83 -5.97
C GLU A 184 -10.45 6.84 -6.00
N ALA A 185 -11.07 8.03 -6.04
CA ALA A 185 -12.53 8.14 -6.13
C ALA A 185 -13.06 7.50 -7.43
N LEU A 186 -12.36 7.72 -8.55
CA LEU A 186 -12.68 7.06 -9.82
C LEU A 186 -12.46 5.55 -9.76
N PHE A 187 -11.41 5.06 -9.12
CA PHE A 187 -11.21 3.62 -8.93
C PHE A 187 -12.40 3.02 -8.18
N ARG A 188 -12.80 3.67 -7.09
CA ARG A 188 -13.92 3.21 -6.27
C ARG A 188 -15.21 3.12 -7.06
N SER A 189 -15.57 4.19 -7.78
CA SER A 189 -16.83 4.24 -8.53
C SER A 189 -16.82 3.38 -9.79
N ASN A 190 -15.68 3.24 -10.47
CA ASN A 190 -15.61 2.65 -11.80
C ASN A 190 -15.06 1.22 -11.82
N VAL A 191 -14.32 0.80 -10.79
CA VAL A 191 -13.70 -0.52 -10.72
C VAL A 191 -14.20 -1.28 -9.51
N TYR A 192 -14.02 -0.72 -8.30
CA TYR A 192 -14.34 -1.42 -7.06
C TYR A 192 -15.84 -1.67 -6.87
N ALA A 193 -16.69 -0.77 -7.39
CA ALA A 193 -18.13 -0.93 -7.47
C ALA A 193 -18.57 -2.24 -8.17
N TRP A 194 -17.73 -2.80 -9.06
CA TRP A 194 -18.01 -4.03 -9.79
C TRP A 194 -17.34 -5.28 -9.20
N ARG A 195 -16.70 -5.18 -8.03
CA ARG A 195 -15.88 -6.25 -7.42
C ARG A 195 -16.59 -7.61 -7.31
N ASP A 196 -17.90 -7.61 -7.12
CA ASP A 196 -18.69 -8.84 -6.98
C ASP A 196 -18.72 -9.69 -8.26
N ARG A 197 -18.44 -9.11 -9.43
CA ARG A 197 -18.23 -9.89 -10.66
C ARG A 197 -16.96 -10.73 -10.62
N CYS A 198 -15.98 -10.30 -9.84
CA CYS A 198 -14.69 -10.96 -9.65
C CYS A 198 -14.69 -11.89 -8.42
N TYR A 199 -15.75 -11.83 -7.59
CA TYR A 199 -16.07 -12.81 -6.56
C TYR A 199 -16.44 -14.16 -7.22
N PRO A 200 -16.13 -15.31 -6.60
CA PRO A 200 -15.40 -15.51 -5.35
C PRO A 200 -13.88 -15.61 -5.52
N CYS A 201 -13.31 -15.45 -6.72
CA CYS A 201 -11.93 -15.91 -6.96
C CYS A 201 -10.85 -14.93 -6.49
N HIS A 202 -11.06 -13.62 -6.66
CA HIS A 202 -9.99 -12.63 -6.55
C HIS A 202 -9.86 -11.93 -5.18
N PHE A 203 -10.79 -12.23 -4.26
CA PHE A 203 -10.77 -11.74 -2.89
C PHE A 203 -9.66 -12.40 -2.08
N ASP A 204 -8.97 -11.62 -1.26
CA ASP A 204 -7.91 -12.06 -0.35
C ASP A 204 -8.32 -13.23 0.56
N SER A 205 -9.58 -13.24 1.01
CA SER A 205 -10.18 -14.26 1.86
C SER A 205 -10.57 -15.55 1.14
N SER A 206 -10.42 -15.61 -0.19
CA SER A 206 -10.88 -16.77 -0.96
C SER A 206 -9.85 -17.89 -1.02
N GLU A 207 -10.32 -19.12 -0.82
CA GLU A 207 -9.52 -20.35 -0.93
C GLU A 207 -9.26 -20.79 -2.38
N LEU A 208 -9.91 -20.15 -3.37
CA LEU A 208 -9.74 -20.52 -4.78
C LEU A 208 -8.39 -20.05 -5.32
N ILE A 209 -7.78 -20.87 -6.19
CA ILE A 209 -6.49 -20.55 -6.80
C ILE A 209 -6.70 -19.52 -7.93
N ALA A 210 -6.54 -18.25 -7.58
CA ALA A 210 -6.47 -17.13 -8.51
C ALA A 210 -5.60 -16.02 -7.89
N PRO A 211 -5.06 -15.07 -8.70
CA PRO A 211 -4.38 -13.91 -8.16
C PRO A 211 -5.29 -13.14 -7.19
N LYS A 212 -4.83 -12.94 -5.95
CA LYS A 212 -5.58 -12.21 -4.91
C LYS A 212 -5.25 -10.74 -4.99
N TRP A 213 -6.19 -9.93 -5.47
CA TRP A 213 -5.97 -8.50 -5.63
C TRP A 213 -7.12 -7.66 -5.08
N ILE A 214 -8.26 -8.27 -4.75
CA ILE A 214 -9.39 -7.60 -4.10
C ILE A 214 -9.26 -7.78 -2.60
N ALA A 215 -9.15 -6.68 -1.87
CA ALA A 215 -9.10 -6.69 -0.42
C ALA A 215 -10.51 -6.85 0.18
N THR A 216 -10.60 -7.49 1.34
CA THR A 216 -11.81 -7.48 2.19
C THR A 216 -11.70 -6.42 3.29
N GLY A 217 -12.84 -6.12 3.92
CA GLY A 217 -12.92 -5.17 5.03
C GLY A 217 -13.74 -3.92 4.70
N PRO A 218 -13.62 -2.86 5.53
CA PRO A 218 -14.38 -1.62 5.35
C PRO A 218 -14.19 -1.02 3.94
N CYS A 219 -15.29 -0.62 3.30
CA CYS A 219 -15.34 -0.24 1.89
C CYS A 219 -14.19 0.69 1.43
N GLU A 220 -14.00 1.79 2.17
CA GLU A 220 -12.99 2.81 1.86
C GLU A 220 -11.57 2.23 1.83
N VAL A 221 -11.24 1.43 2.84
CA VAL A 221 -9.93 0.79 3.02
C VAL A 221 -9.74 -0.33 2.00
N ALA A 222 -10.76 -1.16 1.80
CA ALA A 222 -10.71 -2.28 0.88
C ALA A 222 -10.62 -1.81 -0.59
N SER A 223 -11.33 -0.74 -0.96
CA SER A 223 -11.24 -0.11 -2.27
C SER A 223 -9.84 0.42 -2.54
N LEU A 224 -9.27 1.18 -1.60
CA LEU A 224 -7.92 1.74 -1.76
C LEU A 224 -6.86 0.64 -1.85
N THR A 225 -6.94 -0.34 -0.95
CA THR A 225 -6.03 -1.49 -0.94
C THR A 225 -6.12 -2.28 -2.25
N THR A 226 -7.33 -2.46 -2.79
CA THR A 226 -7.53 -3.11 -4.09
C THR A 226 -6.91 -2.31 -5.24
N MET A 227 -7.06 -0.98 -5.25
CA MET A 227 -6.41 -0.12 -6.25
C MET A 227 -4.89 -0.33 -6.23
N HIS A 228 -4.27 -0.26 -5.06
CA HIS A 228 -2.83 -0.46 -4.94
C HIS A 228 -2.40 -1.85 -5.39
N ASN A 229 -3.11 -2.90 -4.98
CA ASN A 229 -2.83 -4.27 -5.42
C ASN A 229 -2.87 -4.37 -6.96
N VAL A 230 -3.83 -3.72 -7.62
CA VAL A 230 -3.94 -3.68 -9.08
C VAL A 230 -2.71 -3.04 -9.73
N LEU A 231 -2.27 -1.89 -9.20
CA LEU A 231 -1.14 -1.13 -9.73
C LEU A 231 0.20 -1.87 -9.47
N GLU A 232 0.45 -2.31 -8.24
CA GLU A 232 1.70 -2.99 -7.84
C GLU A 232 1.89 -4.33 -8.57
N ARG A 233 0.80 -5.01 -8.93
CA ARG A 233 0.83 -6.26 -9.71
C ARG A 233 0.98 -6.02 -11.21
N GLY A 234 1.07 -4.77 -11.66
CA GLY A 234 1.20 -4.42 -13.08
C GLY A 234 -0.01 -4.86 -13.91
N LEU A 235 -1.22 -4.82 -13.33
CA LEU A 235 -2.44 -5.18 -14.06
C LEU A 235 -2.90 -4.08 -15.02
N VAL A 236 -2.30 -2.89 -14.91
CA VAL A 236 -2.49 -1.72 -15.79
C VAL A 236 -1.26 -1.57 -16.68
N ASP A 237 -1.48 -1.49 -17.99
CA ASP A 237 -0.44 -1.12 -18.97
C ASP A 237 -0.61 0.37 -19.32
N TYR A 238 0.24 1.21 -18.74
CA TYR A 238 0.16 2.66 -18.94
C TYR A 238 0.52 3.10 -20.37
N ALA A 239 1.34 2.33 -21.09
CA ALA A 239 1.73 2.65 -22.46
C ALA A 239 0.64 2.24 -23.46
N GLN A 240 -0.07 1.15 -23.15
CA GLN A 240 -1.16 0.62 -23.96
C GLN A 240 -2.35 0.26 -23.05
N PRO A 241 -3.17 1.25 -22.63
CA PRO A 241 -4.31 1.05 -21.74
C PRO A 241 -5.21 -0.14 -22.09
N ASP A 242 -5.49 -0.34 -23.38
CA ASP A 242 -6.31 -1.44 -23.89
C ASP A 242 -5.67 -2.84 -23.72
N GLN A 243 -4.36 -2.90 -23.44
CA GLN A 243 -3.61 -4.13 -23.19
C GLN A 243 -3.55 -4.51 -21.70
N SER A 244 -4.07 -3.67 -20.81
CA SER A 244 -4.14 -3.92 -19.37
C SER A 244 -4.81 -5.27 -19.08
N LEU A 245 -4.16 -6.11 -18.27
CA LEU A 245 -4.71 -7.41 -17.87
C LEU A 245 -5.99 -7.26 -17.04
N LEU A 246 -6.13 -6.18 -16.28
CA LEU A 246 -7.36 -5.83 -15.57
C LEU A 246 -8.57 -5.70 -16.51
N LEU A 247 -8.34 -5.34 -17.77
CA LEU A 247 -9.37 -5.17 -18.79
C LEU A 247 -9.54 -6.44 -19.66
N ARG A 248 -8.42 -7.04 -20.09
CA ARG A 248 -8.44 -8.14 -21.08
C ARG A 248 -8.77 -9.50 -20.49
N LYS A 249 -8.42 -9.79 -19.24
CA LYS A 249 -8.77 -11.06 -18.58
C LYS A 249 -10.28 -11.22 -18.41
N PRO A 250 -11.03 -10.24 -17.87
CA PRO A 250 -12.47 -10.37 -17.75
C PRO A 250 -13.22 -10.26 -19.09
N LEU A 251 -12.63 -9.71 -20.15
CA LEU A 251 -13.29 -9.57 -21.45
C LEU A 251 -13.38 -10.89 -22.21
N ALA A 252 -14.52 -11.13 -22.87
CA ALA A 252 -14.71 -12.25 -23.79
C ALA A 252 -13.61 -12.33 -24.88
N GLU A 253 -13.13 -13.55 -25.13
CA GLU A 253 -12.02 -13.80 -26.07
C GLU A 253 -12.35 -13.33 -27.51
N ASP A 254 -13.60 -13.49 -27.95
CA ASP A 254 -14.06 -13.06 -29.27
C ASP A 254 -14.17 -11.52 -29.41
N GLN A 255 -14.11 -10.79 -28.30
CA GLN A 255 -14.05 -9.33 -28.24
C GLN A 255 -12.61 -8.81 -28.09
N GLY A 256 -11.61 -9.71 -28.13
CA GLY A 256 -10.18 -9.37 -27.97
C GLY A 256 -9.66 -9.51 -26.54
N GLY A 257 -10.41 -10.17 -25.67
CA GLY A 257 -9.95 -10.62 -24.37
C GLY A 257 -8.85 -11.67 -24.43
N VAL A 258 -8.50 -12.22 -23.28
CA VAL A 258 -7.58 -13.36 -23.15
C VAL A 258 -8.18 -14.39 -22.21
N GLU A 259 -7.79 -15.65 -22.38
CA GLU A 259 -8.30 -16.76 -21.57
C GLU A 259 -8.35 -16.42 -20.07
N HIS A 260 -9.53 -16.62 -19.49
CA HIS A 260 -9.79 -16.45 -18.06
C HIS A 260 -10.50 -17.68 -17.51
N GLY A 261 -9.84 -18.36 -16.57
CA GLY A 261 -10.34 -19.60 -15.97
C GLY A 261 -11.67 -19.47 -15.22
N GLY A 262 -12.15 -18.23 -14.97
CA GLY A 262 -13.43 -17.94 -14.34
C GLY A 262 -14.59 -17.65 -15.30
N HIS A 263 -14.40 -17.84 -16.61
CA HIS A 263 -15.26 -17.33 -17.70
C HIS A 263 -15.30 -15.80 -17.79
N ASP A 264 -15.85 -15.31 -18.89
CA ASP A 264 -15.98 -13.89 -19.20
C ASP A 264 -16.80 -13.16 -18.12
N LYS A 265 -16.32 -11.98 -17.73
CA LYS A 265 -17.00 -11.03 -16.82
C LYS A 265 -17.47 -9.78 -17.54
N PHE A 266 -16.91 -9.50 -18.71
CA PHE A 266 -17.39 -8.52 -19.67
C PHE A 266 -17.74 -9.25 -20.97
N GLU A 267 -19.00 -9.18 -21.38
CA GLU A 267 -19.46 -9.80 -22.62
C GLU A 267 -18.99 -9.03 -23.85
N SER A 268 -18.79 -7.71 -23.72
CA SER A 268 -18.36 -6.84 -24.82
C SER A 268 -17.73 -5.54 -24.33
N LYS A 269 -17.11 -4.81 -25.28
CA LYS A 269 -16.54 -3.48 -25.03
C LYS A 269 -17.59 -2.39 -24.84
N ASP A 270 -18.84 -2.65 -25.20
CA ASP A 270 -19.96 -1.72 -25.04
C ASP A 270 -20.62 -1.83 -23.66
N GLU A 271 -20.31 -2.89 -22.91
CA GLU A 271 -20.82 -3.11 -21.57
C GLU A 271 -20.37 -1.99 -20.60
N LEU A 272 -21.25 -1.61 -19.68
CA LEU A 272 -20.97 -0.54 -18.72
C LEU A 272 -19.72 -0.85 -17.87
N ALA A 273 -19.62 -2.06 -17.31
CA ALA A 273 -18.48 -2.45 -16.48
C ALA A 273 -17.14 -2.36 -17.25
N TYR A 274 -17.09 -2.81 -18.51
CA TYR A 274 -15.90 -2.65 -19.35
C TYR A 274 -15.51 -1.18 -19.51
N ARG A 275 -16.49 -0.32 -19.84
CA ARG A 275 -16.25 1.11 -20.07
C ARG A 275 -15.81 1.83 -18.80
N ASP A 276 -16.37 1.48 -17.65
CA ASP A 276 -15.98 2.06 -16.37
C ASP A 276 -14.53 1.69 -16.04
N PHE A 277 -14.16 0.40 -16.16
CA PHE A 277 -12.77 -0.04 -15.97
C PHE A 277 -11.83 0.67 -16.92
N LYS A 278 -12.19 0.74 -18.20
CA LYS A 278 -11.37 1.43 -19.20
C LYS A 278 -11.25 2.92 -18.92
N ALA A 279 -12.32 3.59 -18.48
CA ALA A 279 -12.27 5.02 -18.15
C ALA A 279 -11.30 5.32 -17.01
N TRP A 280 -11.28 4.48 -15.97
CA TRP A 280 -10.29 4.60 -14.90
C TRP A 280 -8.87 4.31 -15.40
N ILE A 281 -8.66 3.21 -16.13
CA ILE A 281 -7.34 2.84 -16.70
C ILE A 281 -6.78 3.97 -17.60
N ASP A 282 -7.62 4.55 -18.46
CA ASP A 282 -7.23 5.66 -19.34
C ASP A 282 -6.83 6.90 -18.53
N ARG A 283 -7.54 7.21 -17.43
CA ARG A 283 -7.17 8.30 -16.52
C ARG A 283 -5.84 8.02 -15.82
N GLU A 284 -5.64 6.80 -15.31
CA GLU A 284 -4.38 6.42 -14.67
C GLU A 284 -3.18 6.57 -15.63
N ALA A 285 -3.32 6.09 -16.87
CA ALA A 285 -2.29 6.26 -17.90
C ALA A 285 -2.04 7.72 -18.28
N GLN A 286 -3.11 8.52 -18.37
CA GLN A 286 -2.99 9.96 -18.64
C GLN A 286 -2.22 10.68 -17.51
N CYS A 287 -2.50 10.35 -16.25
CA CYS A 287 -1.84 10.98 -15.10
C CYS A 287 -0.39 10.55 -14.96
N ALA A 288 -0.08 9.26 -15.12
CA ALA A 288 1.28 8.75 -15.09
C ALA A 288 2.20 9.35 -16.18
N SER A 289 1.63 9.88 -17.27
CA SER A 289 2.41 10.55 -18.33
C SER A 289 2.76 12.02 -18.02
N GLN A 290 2.23 12.58 -16.93
CA GLN A 290 2.45 13.96 -16.49
C GLN A 290 3.48 14.09 -15.38
N GLU A 291 3.84 12.97 -14.75
CA GLU A 291 4.91 12.80 -13.76
C GLU A 291 6.27 12.66 -14.46
#